data_AF-A0A4Q2D9A7-F1
#
_entry.id   AF-A0A4Q2D9A7-F1
#
_cell.length_a   1.000
_cell.length_b   1.000
_cell.length_c   1.000
_cell.angle_alpha   90.00
_cell.angle_beta   90.00
_cell.angle_gamma   90.00
#
_symmetry.space_group_name_H-M   'P 1'
#
loop_
_entity.id
_entity.type
_entity.pdbx_description
1 polymer ?
#
loop_
_entity_poly.entity_id
_entity_poly.type
_entity_poly.pdbx_seq_one_letter_code
_entity_poly.pdbx_strand_id
1 'polypeptide(L)'
;MQSAEEKAPGTRPTLKEVLRTRLEYNEPVLAHLPEAFALLATPTDTFHVLDPRPALRHAGRIADEACFSIGDQSLQLSWYSKRISVASVYTAAELHQLTSPNTAYTFLDTLLEKSATVSNSLDEVSLFSSYIFKSWRGIIKSSGIL
;
A
#
# COMPACT_ATOMS: atom_id res chain seq x y z
N MET A 1 27.69 -0.10 -6.98
CA MET A 1 27.36 -0.33 -8.40
C MET A 1 26.79 -1.73 -8.52
N GLN A 2 25.47 -1.86 -8.37
CA GLN A 2 24.78 -3.14 -8.43
C GLN A 2 24.32 -3.32 -9.87
N SER A 3 24.90 -4.31 -10.54
CA SER A 3 24.61 -4.64 -11.93
C SER A 3 23.11 -4.86 -12.10
N ALA A 4 22.48 -4.05 -12.95
CA ALA A 4 21.15 -4.35 -13.44
C ALA A 4 21.26 -5.63 -14.28
N GLU A 5 20.75 -6.73 -13.75
CA GLU A 5 20.64 -7.98 -14.47
C GLU A 5 19.63 -7.76 -15.61
N GLU A 6 20.15 -7.62 -16.83
CA GLU A 6 19.34 -7.38 -18.02
C GLU A 6 18.48 -8.63 -18.31
N LYS A 7 17.22 -8.57 -17.91
CA LYS A 7 16.25 -9.66 -17.99
C LYS A 7 15.95 -9.99 -19.46
N ALA A 8 15.95 -11.28 -19.81
CA ALA A 8 15.69 -11.73 -21.18
C ALA A 8 14.35 -11.18 -21.73
N PRO A 9 14.31 -10.72 -23.01
CA PRO A 9 13.14 -10.12 -23.61
C PRO A 9 11.95 -11.08 -23.57
N GLY A 10 10.85 -10.65 -22.94
CA GLY A 10 9.61 -11.42 -22.80
C GLY A 10 9.31 -11.95 -21.40
N THR A 11 10.21 -11.79 -20.43
CA THR A 11 9.95 -12.23 -19.05
C THR A 11 9.06 -11.22 -18.33
N ARG A 12 7.90 -11.66 -17.83
CA ARG A 12 7.00 -10.81 -17.03
C ARG A 12 7.70 -10.33 -15.74
N PRO A 13 7.36 -9.13 -15.25
CA PRO A 13 7.88 -8.69 -13.96
C PRO A 13 7.30 -9.53 -12.83
N THR A 14 8.02 -9.62 -11.73
CA THR A 14 7.50 -10.20 -10.48
C THR A 14 6.63 -9.17 -9.76
N LEU A 15 5.75 -9.62 -8.87
CA LEU A 15 4.92 -8.71 -8.08
C LEU A 15 5.78 -7.73 -7.25
N LYS A 16 6.90 -8.24 -6.72
CA LYS A 16 7.89 -7.45 -5.98
C LYS A 16 8.45 -6.32 -6.84
N GLU A 17 8.88 -6.62 -8.06
CA GLU A 17 9.42 -5.62 -9.00
C GLU A 17 8.37 -4.52 -9.27
N VAL A 18 7.13 -4.91 -9.60
CA VAL A 18 6.06 -3.95 -9.92
C VAL A 18 5.74 -3.04 -8.73
N LEU A 19 5.56 -3.60 -7.53
CA LEU A 19 5.21 -2.79 -6.36
C LEU A 19 6.37 -1.91 -5.89
N ARG A 20 7.63 -2.35 -6.03
CA ARG A 20 8.81 -1.50 -5.77
C ARG A 20 8.86 -0.31 -6.70
N THR A 21 8.73 -0.54 -8.01
CA THR A 21 8.71 0.55 -9.00
C THR A 21 7.55 1.51 -8.74
N ARG A 22 6.38 0.99 -8.36
CA ARG A 22 5.26 1.86 -7.99
C ARG A 22 5.57 2.71 -6.75
N LEU A 23 6.21 2.13 -5.74
CA LEU A 23 6.60 2.83 -4.51
C LEU A 23 7.68 3.90 -4.77
N GLU A 24 8.56 3.68 -5.74
CA GLU A 24 9.58 4.63 -6.19
C GLU A 24 8.97 5.93 -6.75
N TYR A 25 7.82 5.84 -7.43
CA TYR A 25 7.13 7.03 -7.96
C TYR A 25 6.63 8.00 -6.87
N ASN A 26 6.61 7.58 -5.62
CA ASN A 26 6.28 8.46 -4.50
C ASN A 26 7.47 9.35 -4.10
N GLU A 27 8.72 8.93 -4.37
CA GLU A 27 9.93 9.60 -3.88
C GLU A 27 10.02 11.09 -4.22
N PRO A 28 9.71 11.56 -5.45
CA PRO A 28 9.78 12.97 -5.79
C PRO A 28 8.80 13.86 -5.02
N VAL A 29 7.73 13.27 -4.45
CA VAL A 29 6.63 14.00 -3.80
C VAL A 29 6.41 13.58 -2.35
N LEU A 30 7.31 12.78 -1.75
CA LEU A 30 7.15 12.22 -0.41
C LEU A 30 6.78 13.25 0.66
N ALA A 31 7.37 14.45 0.58
CA ALA A 31 7.09 15.53 1.52
C ALA A 31 5.62 16.01 1.51
N HIS A 32 4.93 15.87 0.37
CA HIS A 32 3.54 16.32 0.18
C HIS A 32 2.53 15.20 0.38
N LEU A 33 2.96 13.94 0.36
CA LEU A 33 2.06 12.80 0.47
C LEU A 33 1.25 12.77 1.78
N PRO A 34 1.79 13.09 2.97
CA PRO A 34 0.98 13.14 4.19
C PRO A 34 -0.21 14.12 4.08
N GLU A 35 0.01 15.29 3.49
CA GLU A 35 -1.05 16.28 3.22
C GLU A 35 -2.04 15.75 2.18
N ALA A 36 -1.54 15.16 1.09
CA ALA A 36 -2.37 14.56 0.06
C ALA A 36 -3.28 13.45 0.62
N PHE A 37 -2.77 12.60 1.53
CA PHE A 37 -3.56 11.57 2.22
C PHE A 37 -4.59 12.17 3.17
N ALA A 38 -4.27 13.26 3.88
CA ALA A 38 -5.23 13.96 4.72
C ALA A 38 -6.38 14.56 3.89
N LEU A 39 -6.06 15.18 2.75
CA LEU A 39 -7.06 15.68 1.80
C LEU A 39 -7.88 14.54 1.19
N LEU A 40 -7.24 13.43 0.84
CA LEU A 40 -7.88 12.23 0.29
C LEU A 40 -8.88 11.60 1.26
N ALA A 41 -8.61 11.69 2.56
CA ALA A 41 -9.48 11.21 3.62
C ALA A 41 -10.55 12.24 4.04
N THR A 42 -10.47 13.48 3.56
CA THR A 42 -11.43 14.53 3.88
C THR A 42 -12.71 14.31 3.07
N PRO A 43 -13.88 14.17 3.72
CA PRO A 43 -15.15 14.03 3.02
C PRO A 43 -15.56 15.32 2.32
N THR A 44 -16.21 15.18 1.16
CA THR A 44 -16.82 16.30 0.42
C THR A 44 -18.08 16.84 1.12
N ASP A 45 -18.70 16.02 1.96
CA ASP A 45 -19.98 16.30 2.61
C ASP A 45 -19.77 16.68 4.09
N THR A 46 -20.52 17.67 4.56
CA THR A 46 -20.36 18.29 5.90
C THR A 46 -20.66 17.38 7.10
N PHE A 47 -21.10 16.14 6.87
CA PHE A 47 -21.62 15.25 7.92
C PHE A 47 -20.65 14.14 8.37
N HIS A 48 -19.55 13.94 7.64
CA HIS A 48 -18.58 12.90 7.98
C HIS A 48 -17.24 13.53 8.37
N VAL A 49 -16.50 12.85 9.24
CA VAL A 49 -15.17 13.31 9.67
C VAL A 49 -14.07 12.69 8.79
N LEU A 50 -14.34 11.53 8.18
CA LEU A 50 -13.40 10.79 7.30
C LEU A 50 -14.16 10.06 6.18
N ASP A 51 -13.64 10.08 4.95
CA ASP A 51 -14.10 9.27 3.82
C ASP A 51 -13.01 8.26 3.38
N PRO A 52 -13.21 6.95 3.61
CA PRO A 52 -12.23 5.94 3.24
C PRO A 52 -12.29 5.55 1.75
N ARG A 53 -13.36 5.89 1.02
CA ARG A 53 -13.59 5.41 -0.35
C ARG A 53 -12.46 5.79 -1.31
N PRO A 54 -11.90 7.01 -1.26
CA PRO A 54 -10.79 7.38 -2.14
C PRO A 54 -9.52 6.57 -1.88
N ALA A 55 -9.17 6.34 -0.62
CA ALA A 55 -8.03 5.50 -0.24
C ALA A 55 -8.23 4.03 -0.66
N LEU A 56 -9.42 3.48 -0.45
CA LEU A 56 -9.75 2.11 -0.88
C LEU A 56 -9.67 1.96 -2.41
N ARG A 57 -10.14 2.97 -3.15
CA ARG A 57 -10.06 2.98 -4.62
C ARG A 57 -8.61 3.05 -5.12
N HIS A 58 -7.77 3.87 -4.47
CA HIS A 58 -6.33 3.93 -4.77
C HIS A 58 -5.66 2.57 -4.58
N ALA A 59 -5.83 1.96 -3.40
CA ALA A 59 -5.26 0.65 -3.08
C ALA A 59 -5.77 -0.45 -4.03
N GLY A 60 -7.07 -0.45 -4.34
CA GLY A 60 -7.69 -1.42 -5.24
C GLY A 60 -7.17 -1.31 -6.68
N ARG A 61 -6.97 -0.09 -7.19
CA ARG A 61 -6.41 0.13 -8.54
C ARG A 61 -4.97 -0.37 -8.64
N ILE A 62 -4.13 -0.04 -7.66
CA ILE A 62 -2.73 -0.50 -7.63
C ILE A 62 -2.66 -2.02 -7.59
N ALA A 63 -3.52 -2.67 -6.78
CA ALA A 63 -3.58 -4.12 -6.73
C ALA A 63 -4.03 -4.75 -8.06
N ASP A 64 -5.00 -4.15 -8.75
CA ASP A 64 -5.46 -4.66 -10.04
C ASP A 64 -4.39 -4.49 -11.12
N GLU A 65 -3.77 -3.31 -11.23
CA GLU A 65 -2.68 -3.03 -12.18
C GLU A 65 -1.45 -3.90 -11.92
N ALA A 66 -1.10 -4.14 -10.65
CA ALA A 66 0.01 -5.01 -10.28
C ALA A 66 -0.27 -6.48 -10.67
N CYS A 67 -1.46 -6.98 -10.35
CA CYS A 67 -1.89 -8.33 -10.74
C CYS A 67 -1.94 -8.48 -12.28
N PHE A 68 -2.42 -7.46 -12.99
CA PHE A 68 -2.42 -7.44 -14.45
C PHE A 68 -0.99 -7.50 -15.02
N SER A 69 -0.07 -6.69 -14.49
CA SER A 69 1.32 -6.60 -14.95
C SER A 69 2.07 -7.93 -14.84
N ILE A 70 1.81 -8.70 -13.78
CA ILE A 70 2.42 -10.02 -13.59
C ILE A 70 1.72 -11.14 -14.38
N GLY A 71 0.61 -10.84 -15.08
CA GLY A 71 -0.18 -11.82 -15.82
C GLY A 71 -1.00 -12.76 -14.92
N ASP A 72 -1.54 -12.25 -13.82
CA ASP A 72 -2.37 -13.00 -12.89
C ASP A 72 -3.60 -13.64 -13.59
N GLN A 73 -3.82 -14.93 -13.35
CA GLN A 73 -4.93 -15.71 -13.91
C GLN A 73 -5.92 -16.17 -12.83
N SER A 74 -5.87 -15.59 -11.63
CA SER A 74 -6.80 -15.91 -10.55
C SER A 74 -8.25 -15.61 -10.95
N LEU A 75 -9.17 -16.51 -10.58
CA LEU A 75 -10.60 -16.40 -10.87
C LEU A 75 -11.44 -16.52 -9.59
N GLN A 76 -12.68 -16.02 -9.62
CA GLN A 76 -13.65 -16.16 -8.53
C GLN A 76 -13.08 -15.67 -7.18
N LEU A 77 -13.17 -16.46 -6.10
CA LEU A 77 -12.70 -16.05 -4.77
C LEU A 77 -11.19 -15.80 -4.73
N SER A 78 -10.38 -16.56 -5.47
CA SER A 78 -8.92 -16.37 -5.51
C SER A 78 -8.52 -15.01 -6.07
N TRP A 79 -9.31 -14.48 -7.02
CA TRP A 79 -9.12 -13.15 -7.59
C TRP A 79 -9.28 -12.06 -6.52
N TYR A 80 -10.33 -12.17 -5.69
CA TYR A 80 -10.59 -11.21 -4.61
C TYR A 80 -9.54 -11.32 -3.51
N SER A 81 -9.25 -12.52 -3.02
CA SER A 81 -8.27 -12.73 -1.95
C SER A 81 -6.89 -12.18 -2.34
N LYS A 82 -6.45 -12.43 -3.58
CA LYS A 82 -5.16 -11.95 -4.06
C LYS A 82 -5.12 -10.42 -4.13
N ARG A 83 -6.15 -9.77 -4.68
CA ARG A 83 -6.19 -8.29 -4.77
C ARG A 83 -6.33 -7.62 -3.42
N ILE A 84 -7.08 -8.20 -2.49
CA ILE A 84 -7.16 -7.70 -1.11
C ILE A 84 -5.79 -7.80 -0.44
N SER A 85 -5.10 -8.93 -0.59
CA SER A 85 -3.75 -9.14 -0.05
C SER A 85 -2.75 -8.13 -0.63
N VAL A 86 -2.68 -8.00 -1.96
CA VAL A 86 -1.79 -7.03 -2.64
C VAL A 86 -2.10 -5.59 -2.22
N ALA A 87 -3.38 -5.21 -2.19
CA ALA A 87 -3.80 -3.87 -1.76
C ALA A 87 -3.36 -3.58 -0.32
N SER A 88 -3.51 -4.56 0.59
CA SER A 88 -3.14 -4.43 2.00
C SER A 88 -1.63 -4.29 2.17
N VAL A 89 -0.85 -5.15 1.51
CA VAL A 89 0.62 -5.11 1.53
C VAL A 89 1.14 -3.78 1.00
N TYR A 90 0.65 -3.33 -0.16
CA TYR A 90 1.10 -2.07 -0.76
C TYR A 90 0.70 -0.87 0.11
N THR A 91 -0.53 -0.82 0.61
CA THR A 91 -0.99 0.28 1.47
C THR A 91 -0.14 0.40 2.73
N ALA A 92 0.20 -0.73 3.36
CA ALA A 92 1.07 -0.73 4.53
C ALA A 92 2.48 -0.23 4.19
N ALA A 93 3.05 -0.65 3.06
CA ALA A 93 4.36 -0.18 2.60
C ALA A 93 4.38 1.31 2.25
N GLU A 94 3.35 1.81 1.57
CA GLU A 94 3.21 3.21 1.21
C GLU A 94 3.09 4.09 2.45
N LEU A 95 2.29 3.68 3.43
CA LEU A 95 2.15 4.43 4.68
C LEU A 95 3.42 4.39 5.53
N HIS A 96 4.14 3.25 5.53
CA HIS A 96 5.46 3.14 6.16
C HIS A 96 6.51 4.01 5.46
N GLN A 97 6.43 4.18 4.13
CA GLN A 97 7.30 5.07 3.38
C GLN A 97 7.18 6.53 3.84
N LEU A 98 5.98 6.96 4.24
CA LEU A 98 5.76 8.33 4.74
C LEU A 98 6.51 8.62 6.04
N THR A 99 6.71 7.62 6.89
CA THR A 99 7.35 7.79 8.22
C THR A 99 8.80 7.30 8.25
N SER A 100 9.15 6.35 7.38
CA SER A 100 10.43 5.63 7.38
C SER A 100 10.86 5.27 5.95
N PRO A 101 11.15 6.26 5.09
CA PRO A 101 11.40 6.05 3.66
C PRO A 101 12.57 5.10 3.39
N ASN A 102 13.64 5.19 4.19
CA ASN A 102 14.85 4.36 4.02
C ASN A 102 14.60 2.86 4.22
N THR A 103 13.50 2.46 4.89
CA THR A 103 13.17 1.05 5.17
C THR A 103 11.90 0.59 4.47
N ALA A 104 11.31 1.40 3.60
CA ALA A 104 10.05 1.08 2.93
C ALA A 104 10.15 -0.13 2.00
N TYR A 105 11.24 -0.22 1.22
CA TYR A 105 11.46 -1.32 0.30
C TYR A 105 11.72 -2.66 0.99
N THR A 106 12.40 -2.66 2.15
CA THR A 106 12.64 -3.88 2.93
C THR A 106 11.38 -4.31 3.67
N PHE A 107 10.60 -3.34 4.15
CA PHE A 107 9.29 -3.58 4.75
C PHE A 107 8.31 -4.19 3.74
N LEU A 108 8.21 -3.65 2.53
CA LEU A 108 7.41 -4.21 1.43
C LEU A 108 7.79 -5.67 1.15
N ASP A 109 9.09 -5.97 1.01
CA ASP A 109 9.58 -7.33 0.75
C ASP A 109 9.19 -8.30 1.85
N THR A 110 9.32 -7.88 3.11
CA THR A 110 8.95 -8.68 4.28
C THR A 110 7.46 -8.99 4.28
N LEU A 111 6.61 -8.00 3.95
CA LEU A 111 5.17 -8.20 3.87
C LEU A 111 4.77 -9.14 2.73
N LEU A 112 5.40 -9.02 1.56
CA LEU A 112 5.17 -9.92 0.44
C LEU A 112 5.52 -11.36 0.80
N GLU A 113 6.67 -11.59 1.43
CA GLU A 113 7.10 -12.92 1.87
C GLU A 113 6.16 -13.53 2.93
N LYS A 114 5.73 -12.72 3.90
CA LYS A 114 4.73 -13.13 4.90
C LYS A 114 3.39 -13.45 4.28
N SER A 115 2.89 -12.61 3.38
CA SER A 115 1.59 -12.82 2.72
C SER A 115 1.58 -14.07 1.81
N ALA A 116 2.72 -14.42 1.21
CA ALA A 116 2.87 -15.65 0.43
C ALA A 116 2.87 -16.91 1.31
N THR A 117 3.31 -16.78 2.56
CA THR A 117 3.37 -17.87 3.54
C THR A 117 2.04 -18.01 4.30
N VAL A 118 1.33 -16.90 4.52
CA VAL A 118 0.01 -16.84 5.16
C VAL A 118 -1.08 -16.93 4.10
N SER A 119 -1.31 -18.14 3.58
CA SER A 119 -2.54 -18.40 2.84
C SER A 119 -3.71 -18.49 3.83
N ASN A 120 -4.63 -17.51 3.78
CA ASN A 120 -5.92 -17.46 4.49
C ASN A 120 -5.95 -17.24 6.02
N SER A 121 -5.34 -16.18 6.54
CA SER A 121 -5.68 -15.70 7.89
C SER A 121 -5.98 -14.20 7.89
N LEU A 122 -7.26 -13.87 8.11
CA LEU A 122 -7.80 -12.51 8.31
C LEU A 122 -7.26 -11.82 9.57
N ASP A 123 -6.34 -12.45 10.30
CA ASP A 123 -5.85 -12.03 11.61
C ASP A 123 -4.85 -10.86 11.55
N GLU A 124 -4.22 -10.58 10.39
CA GLU A 124 -3.24 -9.48 10.26
C GLU A 124 -3.87 -8.08 10.24
N VAL A 125 -5.15 -7.94 9.88
CA VAL A 125 -5.86 -6.64 9.88
C VAL A 125 -5.90 -6.00 11.28
N SER A 126 -5.85 -6.82 12.33
CA SER A 126 -5.83 -6.38 13.73
C SER A 126 -4.51 -5.66 14.11
N LEU A 127 -3.37 -6.14 13.63
CA LEU A 127 -2.06 -5.56 13.94
C LEU A 127 -1.85 -4.22 13.22
N PHE A 128 -2.28 -4.10 11.95
CA PHE A 128 -2.20 -2.86 11.18
C PHE A 128 -3.11 -1.74 11.71
N SER A 129 -4.29 -2.09 12.23
CA SER A 129 -5.23 -1.13 12.84
C SER A 129 -4.61 -0.37 14.02
N SER A 130 -3.88 -1.07 14.89
CA SER A 130 -3.35 -0.48 16.13
C SER A 130 -2.23 0.55 15.92
N TYR A 131 -1.45 0.42 14.84
CA TYR A 131 -0.31 1.32 14.52
C TYR A 131 -0.77 2.60 13.80
N ILE A 132 -1.75 2.47 12.89
CA ILE A 132 -2.36 3.61 12.19
C ILE A 132 -3.15 4.48 13.18
N PHE A 133 -3.93 3.86 14.08
CA PHE A 133 -4.78 4.60 15.03
C PHE A 133 -3.98 5.45 16.03
N LYS A 134 -2.85 4.95 16.55
CA LYS A 134 -2.00 5.71 17.47
C LYS A 134 -1.30 6.88 16.78
N SER A 135 -0.88 6.71 15.53
CA SER A 135 -0.20 7.75 14.74
C SER A 135 -1.15 8.90 14.38
N TRP A 136 -2.41 8.59 14.05
CA TRP A 136 -3.42 9.59 13.69
C TRP A 136 -3.95 10.36 14.92
N ARG A 137 -3.98 9.74 16.10
CA ARG A 137 -4.33 10.42 17.36
C ARG A 137 -3.35 11.57 17.69
N GLY A 138 -2.07 11.45 17.34
CA GLY A 138 -1.08 12.52 17.53
C GLY A 138 -1.32 13.72 16.62
N ILE A 139 -1.68 13.47 15.37
CA ILE A 139 -1.99 14.50 14.36
C ILE A 139 -3.29 15.24 14.75
N ILE A 140 -4.34 14.51 15.17
CA ILE A 140 -5.61 15.10 15.62
C ILE A 140 -5.43 15.97 16.88
N LYS A 141 -4.58 15.56 17.82
CA LYS A 141 -4.26 16.35 19.02
C LYS A 141 -3.40 17.59 18.70
N SER A 142 -2.66 17.57 17.60
CA SER A 142 -1.75 18.65 17.17
C SER A 142 -2.43 19.70 16.29
N SER A 143 -3.57 19.40 15.68
CA SER A 143 -4.32 20.32 14.81
C SER A 143 -5.26 21.30 15.54
N GLY A 144 -5.18 21.39 16.88
CA GLY A 144 -5.80 22.48 17.64
C GLY A 144 -7.33 22.49 17.72
N ILE A 145 -8.00 21.35 17.47
CA ILE A 145 -9.45 21.20 17.70
C ILE A 145 -9.67 20.43 19.00
N LEU A 146 -9.25 21.02 20.11
CA LEU A 146 -9.80 20.90 21.48
C LEU A 146 -9.33 22.09 22.30
#